data_AF-A0A9Q0LRS5-F1
#
_entry.id   AF-A0A9Q0LRS5-F1
#
_cell.length_a   1.000
_cell.length_b   1.000
_cell.length_c   1.000
_cell.angle_alpha   90.00
_cell.angle_beta   90.00
_cell.angle_gamma   90.00
#
_symmetry.space_group_name_H-M   'P 1'
#
loop_
_entity.id
_entity.type
_entity.pdbx_description
1 polymer ?
#
loop_
_entity_poly.entity_id
_entity_poly.type
_entity_poly.pdbx_seq_one_letter_code
_entity_poly.pdbx_strand_id
1 'polypeptide(L)'
;MEKKSTMNLITDNLEINPNEQKIKSRHIMIICEEMAILPLIIEKLKKDVKERNIKLLYGSYFNEDKEIQTYHDLKNVANLIADTNIIVLCNQEQLFEPLYDVLNQKYTVIGNKYISNVSFGASTTRVFINPTSRIVVIMPKERAYTDLSPAILNRFEKQLVTSNDFLSEIGKNYQQEIQNYFGRIKKITSTKTSQLLAGFHPDLISSLSFKLQEKESKLTKHKTIPHQDYWHKIAKLGTMIHLKKHLQQKQEHHHLNEFEETLQKDLDNYSQNTASDLKDLLDKISKKENEKENNLIILTNSPPFDLENFYKNETKNYTIINITNFGKTDDFNNSINSHLKEENKKAIFIQFEISSDKNIMKSFQHIKSLIESNENFEKKERQTIILFVHLSSSENQTFRICFEEKWEIYYLDDLNPDFKTIDTFLLPFDQIYEEKEKQEKQEKEKQEKQEKENKKNKENKKNKNQIYFIKFINYPYKN
;
A
#
# COMPACT_ATOMS: atom_id res chain seq x y z
N MET A 1 -11.91 -36.29 -13.02
CA MET A 1 -12.55 -35.05 -12.52
C MET A 1 -11.44 -34.04 -12.31
N GLU A 2 -11.39 -32.98 -13.11
CA GLU A 2 -10.49 -31.85 -12.83
C GLU A 2 -10.88 -31.26 -11.47
N LYS A 3 -9.88 -31.04 -10.60
CA LYS A 3 -10.07 -30.38 -9.32
C LYS A 3 -10.45 -28.92 -9.62
N LYS A 4 -11.71 -28.53 -9.36
CA LYS A 4 -12.12 -27.12 -9.45
C LYS A 4 -11.18 -26.26 -8.60
N SER A 5 -10.71 -25.14 -9.17
CA SER A 5 -9.91 -24.16 -8.44
C SER A 5 -10.69 -23.63 -7.23
N THR A 6 -10.01 -23.35 -6.12
CA THR A 6 -10.60 -22.77 -4.90
C THR A 6 -11.38 -21.49 -5.21
N MET A 7 -10.83 -20.64 -6.10
CA MET A 7 -11.51 -19.41 -6.51
C MET A 7 -12.79 -19.66 -7.30
N ASN A 8 -12.86 -20.75 -8.07
CA ASN A 8 -14.09 -21.12 -8.77
C ASN A 8 -15.15 -21.60 -7.77
N LEU A 9 -14.77 -22.32 -6.70
CA LEU A 9 -15.73 -22.71 -5.66
C LEU A 9 -16.29 -21.49 -4.92
N ILE A 10 -15.44 -20.50 -4.63
CA ILE A 10 -15.87 -19.23 -4.03
C ILE A 10 -16.82 -18.50 -4.98
N THR A 11 -16.45 -18.39 -6.26
CA THR A 11 -17.25 -17.69 -7.27
C THR A 11 -18.60 -18.39 -7.49
N ASP A 12 -18.62 -19.73 -7.62
CA ASP A 12 -19.84 -20.53 -7.76
C ASP A 12 -20.81 -20.34 -6.57
N ASN A 13 -20.31 -20.09 -5.35
CA ASN A 13 -21.15 -19.79 -4.19
C ASN A 13 -21.71 -18.36 -4.23
N LEU A 14 -20.93 -17.40 -4.73
CA LEU A 14 -21.28 -15.98 -4.77
C LEU A 14 -22.11 -15.57 -6.00
N GLU A 15 -21.91 -16.25 -7.13
CA GLU A 15 -22.68 -16.12 -8.36
C GLU A 15 -24.03 -16.81 -8.18
N ILE A 16 -25.02 -16.00 -7.81
CA ILE A 16 -26.40 -16.43 -7.68
C ILE A 16 -27.22 -15.47 -8.50
N ASN A 17 -28.08 -16.01 -9.36
CA ASN A 17 -29.01 -15.23 -10.17
C ASN A 17 -29.80 -14.29 -9.22
N PRO A 18 -29.74 -12.95 -9.40
CA PRO A 18 -30.40 -11.99 -8.51
C PRO A 18 -31.91 -12.21 -8.39
N ASN A 19 -32.52 -12.86 -9.38
CA ASN A 19 -33.94 -13.21 -9.42
C ASN A 19 -34.27 -14.49 -8.63
N GLU A 20 -33.27 -15.21 -8.10
CA GLU A 20 -33.50 -16.37 -7.24
C GLU A 20 -34.00 -15.95 -5.85
N GLN A 21 -35.24 -16.34 -5.56
CA GLN A 21 -35.89 -16.06 -4.27
C GLN A 21 -35.59 -17.13 -3.20
N LYS A 22 -34.57 -17.96 -3.38
CA LYS A 22 -34.26 -19.07 -2.47
C LYS A 22 -32.79 -19.08 -2.06
N ILE A 23 -32.56 -19.30 -0.77
CA ILE A 23 -31.22 -19.48 -0.22
C ILE A 23 -30.70 -20.86 -0.60
N LYS A 24 -29.54 -20.90 -1.26
CA LYS A 24 -28.92 -22.14 -1.74
C LYS A 24 -27.63 -22.51 -1.02
N SER A 25 -26.92 -21.51 -0.47
CA SER A 25 -25.54 -21.69 -0.01
C SER A 25 -25.30 -20.97 1.30
N ARG A 26 -24.37 -21.50 2.11
CA ARG A 26 -23.89 -20.85 3.34
C ARG A 26 -23.06 -19.62 3.01
N HIS A 27 -22.92 -18.75 3.99
CA HIS A 27 -21.90 -17.70 4.00
C HIS A 27 -20.50 -18.31 3.92
N ILE A 28 -19.53 -17.55 3.42
CA ILE A 28 -18.17 -18.05 3.16
C ILE A 28 -17.20 -17.51 4.21
N MET A 29 -16.25 -18.35 4.62
CA MET A 29 -15.05 -17.93 5.33
C MET A 29 -13.85 -18.28 4.47
N ILE A 30 -13.17 -17.25 3.98
CA ILE A 30 -11.89 -17.34 3.28
C ILE A 30 -10.79 -17.31 4.33
N ILE A 31 -10.07 -18.43 4.44
CA ILE A 31 -8.91 -18.57 5.31
C ILE A 31 -7.67 -18.39 4.44
N CYS A 32 -6.78 -17.49 4.81
CA CYS A 32 -5.52 -17.25 4.12
C CYS A 32 -4.35 -17.44 5.07
N GLU A 33 -3.14 -17.69 4.57
CA GLU A 33 -1.97 -17.76 5.46
C GLU A 33 -1.74 -16.41 6.16
N GLU A 34 -1.92 -15.30 5.44
CA GLU A 34 -1.74 -13.94 5.96
C GLU A 34 -2.66 -12.91 5.33
N MET A 35 -2.91 -11.81 6.05
CA MET A 35 -3.72 -10.69 5.55
C MET A 35 -3.04 -9.86 4.44
N ALA A 36 -1.75 -10.07 4.16
CA ALA A 36 -1.07 -9.39 3.06
C ALA A 36 -1.68 -9.70 1.68
N ILE A 37 -2.33 -10.87 1.53
CA ILE A 37 -2.97 -11.30 0.27
C ILE A 37 -4.38 -10.72 0.07
N LEU A 38 -4.95 -10.10 1.10
CA LEU A 38 -6.30 -9.56 1.08
C LEU A 38 -6.60 -8.70 -0.16
N PRO A 39 -5.73 -7.78 -0.60
CA PRO A 39 -5.95 -7.00 -1.81
C PRO A 39 -6.18 -7.87 -3.06
N LEU A 40 -5.43 -8.97 -3.21
CA LEU A 40 -5.62 -9.92 -4.33
C LEU A 40 -6.95 -10.65 -4.24
N ILE A 41 -7.36 -11.06 -3.03
CA ILE A 41 -8.69 -11.66 -2.82
C ILE A 41 -9.77 -10.68 -3.28
N ILE A 42 -9.71 -9.41 -2.83
CA ILE A 42 -10.72 -8.40 -3.16
C ILE A 42 -10.72 -8.08 -4.67
N GLU A 43 -9.56 -7.93 -5.29
CA GLU A 43 -9.43 -7.67 -6.73
C GLU A 43 -10.06 -8.82 -7.54
N LYS A 44 -9.71 -10.06 -7.19
CA LYS A 44 -10.24 -11.25 -7.86
C LYS A 44 -11.75 -11.38 -7.68
N LEU A 45 -12.27 -11.17 -6.46
CA LEU A 45 -13.71 -11.20 -6.18
C LEU A 45 -14.47 -10.13 -6.99
N LYS A 46 -13.95 -8.90 -7.08
CA LYS A 46 -14.55 -7.82 -7.88
C LYS A 46 -14.53 -8.15 -9.38
N LYS A 47 -13.49 -8.81 -9.87
CA LYS A 47 -13.35 -9.22 -11.27
C LYS A 47 -14.30 -10.36 -11.64
N ASP A 48 -14.44 -11.33 -10.75
CA ASP A 48 -15.25 -12.53 -11.00
C ASP A 48 -16.74 -12.26 -10.77
N VAL A 49 -17.11 -11.50 -9.73
CA VAL A 49 -18.52 -11.25 -9.36
C VAL A 49 -18.97 -9.83 -9.75
N LYS A 50 -18.89 -9.50 -11.05
CA LYS A 50 -19.08 -8.13 -11.58
C LYS A 50 -20.48 -7.54 -11.37
N GLU A 51 -21.51 -8.38 -11.37
CA GLU A 51 -22.91 -7.94 -11.33
C GLU A 51 -23.37 -7.55 -9.91
N ARG A 52 -22.52 -7.75 -8.89
CA ARG A 52 -22.87 -7.54 -7.50
C ARG A 52 -22.00 -6.50 -6.84
N ASN A 53 -22.62 -5.75 -5.92
CA ASN A 53 -21.91 -4.75 -5.14
C ASN A 53 -21.18 -5.43 -3.98
N ILE A 54 -19.85 -5.39 -4.02
CA ILE A 54 -19.00 -5.89 -2.94
C ILE A 54 -18.74 -4.74 -1.95
N LYS A 55 -19.24 -4.89 -0.73
CA LYS A 55 -19.07 -3.95 0.38
C LYS A 55 -18.05 -4.49 1.36
N LEU A 56 -16.90 -3.86 1.39
CA LEU A 56 -15.79 -4.23 2.26
C LEU A 56 -15.89 -3.45 3.58
N LEU A 57 -15.97 -4.17 4.69
CA LEU A 57 -16.03 -3.62 6.05
C LEU A 57 -14.84 -4.14 6.84
N TYR A 58 -14.04 -3.21 7.35
CA TYR A 58 -12.90 -3.53 8.22
C TYR A 58 -13.20 -3.19 9.66
N GLY A 59 -12.71 -4.02 10.58
CA GLY A 59 -12.72 -3.72 12.01
C GLY A 59 -11.80 -2.59 12.33
N SER A 60 -12.24 -1.71 13.24
CA SER A 60 -11.40 -0.60 13.64
C SER A 60 -10.11 -1.06 14.33
N TYR A 61 -9.04 -0.34 14.02
CA TYR A 61 -7.75 -0.43 14.68
C TYR A 61 -7.57 0.63 15.79
N PHE A 62 -8.39 1.68 15.78
CA PHE A 62 -8.17 2.82 16.64
C PHE A 62 -8.62 2.55 18.08
N ASN A 63 -7.75 2.83 19.04
CA ASN A 63 -7.92 2.40 20.44
C ASN A 63 -9.11 3.06 21.16
N GLU A 64 -9.57 4.23 20.73
CA GLU A 64 -10.73 4.91 21.32
C GLU A 64 -12.05 4.57 20.63
N ASP A 65 -12.04 3.71 19.60
CA ASP A 65 -13.27 3.19 19.01
C ASP A 65 -13.90 2.19 19.98
N LYS A 66 -14.91 2.69 20.70
CA LYS A 66 -15.67 1.94 21.72
C LYS A 66 -16.73 1.04 21.08
N GLU A 67 -17.45 0.29 21.92
CA GLU A 67 -18.63 -0.53 21.57
C GLU A 67 -19.66 0.17 20.66
N ILE A 68 -19.73 1.50 20.69
CA ILE A 68 -20.57 2.31 19.80
C ILE A 68 -20.24 2.02 18.32
N GLN A 69 -18.96 1.86 17.97
CA GLN A 69 -18.56 1.54 16.60
C GLN A 69 -19.07 0.16 16.18
N THR A 70 -18.95 -0.84 17.06
CA THR A 70 -19.50 -2.18 16.81
C THR A 70 -21.00 -2.14 16.53
N TYR A 71 -21.74 -1.31 17.26
CA TYR A 71 -23.17 -1.12 17.01
C TYR A 71 -23.43 -0.46 15.64
N HIS A 72 -22.64 0.55 15.24
CA HIS A 72 -22.74 1.16 13.91
C HIS A 72 -22.41 0.16 12.79
N ASP A 73 -21.35 -0.61 12.95
CA ASP A 73 -20.94 -1.65 12.00
C ASP A 73 -22.03 -2.71 11.86
N LEU A 74 -22.62 -3.15 12.98
CA LEU A 74 -23.72 -4.10 12.99
C LEU A 74 -24.95 -3.56 12.25
N LYS A 75 -25.32 -2.30 12.51
CA LYS A 75 -26.41 -1.62 11.80
C LYS A 75 -26.12 -1.50 10.30
N ASN A 76 -24.86 -1.22 9.93
CA ASN A 76 -24.44 -1.16 8.55
C ASN A 76 -24.60 -2.53 7.87
N VAL A 77 -24.11 -3.62 8.48
CA VAL A 77 -24.31 -4.98 7.98
C VAL A 77 -25.80 -5.34 7.85
N ALA A 78 -26.61 -5.01 8.85
CA ALA A 78 -28.05 -5.24 8.85
C ALA A 78 -28.78 -4.54 7.69
N ASN A 79 -28.33 -3.34 7.31
CA ASN A 79 -28.86 -2.64 6.14
C ASN A 79 -28.36 -3.27 4.84
N LEU A 80 -27.06 -3.57 4.74
CA LEU A 80 -26.45 -4.11 3.53
C LEU A 80 -26.97 -5.51 3.17
N ILE A 81 -27.32 -6.33 4.16
CA ILE A 81 -27.80 -7.70 3.94
C ILE A 81 -29.25 -7.77 3.44
N ALA A 82 -30.01 -6.67 3.59
CA ALA A 82 -31.36 -6.54 3.07
C ALA A 82 -31.40 -6.41 1.54
N ASP A 83 -30.25 -6.09 0.92
CA ASP A 83 -30.05 -5.94 -0.53
C ASP A 83 -29.17 -7.06 -1.11
N THR A 84 -28.94 -7.05 -2.43
CA THR A 84 -28.15 -8.08 -3.14
C THR A 84 -26.63 -7.94 -2.95
N ASN A 85 -26.17 -7.24 -1.91
CA ASN A 85 -24.74 -6.99 -1.66
C ASN A 85 -23.98 -8.27 -1.26
N ILE A 86 -22.68 -8.29 -1.56
CA ILE A 86 -21.71 -9.20 -0.93
C ILE A 86 -20.98 -8.39 0.13
N ILE A 87 -21.09 -8.80 1.38
CA ILE A 87 -20.51 -8.09 2.52
C ILE A 87 -19.24 -8.82 2.92
N VAL A 88 -18.09 -8.19 2.68
CA VAL A 88 -16.78 -8.74 3.04
C VAL A 88 -16.36 -8.17 4.39
N LEU A 89 -16.29 -9.02 5.40
CA LEU A 89 -15.90 -8.69 6.76
C LEU A 89 -14.42 -9.05 6.98
N CYS A 90 -13.60 -8.04 7.27
CA CYS A 90 -12.18 -8.20 7.59
C CYS A 90 -11.93 -7.69 9.01
N ASN A 91 -11.33 -8.51 9.89
CA ASN A 91 -11.08 -8.14 11.29
C ASN A 91 -12.34 -7.70 12.07
N GLN A 92 -13.52 -8.23 11.73
CA GLN A 92 -14.82 -7.86 12.31
C GLN A 92 -15.40 -9.01 13.17
N GLU A 93 -14.55 -9.66 13.97
CA GLU A 93 -14.94 -10.83 14.76
C GLU A 93 -16.01 -10.51 15.81
N GLN A 94 -16.02 -9.28 16.31
CA GLN A 94 -17.02 -8.74 17.23
C GLN A 94 -18.45 -8.80 16.69
N LEU A 95 -18.63 -8.94 15.37
CA LEU A 95 -19.96 -9.05 14.75
C LEU A 95 -20.48 -10.49 14.68
N PHE A 96 -19.66 -11.50 14.94
CA PHE A 96 -20.07 -12.90 14.73
C PHE A 96 -21.14 -13.37 15.71
N GLU A 97 -21.01 -12.99 16.99
CA GLU A 97 -22.04 -13.26 17.98
C GLU A 97 -23.32 -12.47 17.69
N PRO A 98 -23.27 -11.16 17.41
CA PRO A 98 -24.46 -10.41 17.05
C PRO A 98 -25.22 -10.90 15.81
N LEU A 99 -24.48 -11.42 14.83
CA LEU A 99 -25.02 -11.95 13.57
C LEU A 99 -25.34 -13.46 13.66
N TYR A 100 -25.34 -14.07 14.85
CA TYR A 100 -25.42 -15.52 14.99
C TYR A 100 -26.60 -16.16 14.24
N ASP A 101 -27.81 -15.63 14.40
CA ASP A 101 -28.99 -16.16 13.72
C ASP A 101 -28.91 -15.95 12.19
N VAL A 102 -28.31 -14.84 11.76
CA VAL A 102 -28.06 -14.54 10.35
C VAL A 102 -27.10 -15.55 9.73
N LEU A 103 -25.95 -15.76 10.39
CA LEU A 103 -24.91 -16.70 9.95
C LEU A 103 -25.41 -18.14 9.92
N ASN A 104 -26.36 -18.47 10.80
CA ASN A 104 -27.02 -19.77 10.85
C ASN A 104 -28.15 -19.95 9.84
N GLN A 105 -28.49 -18.90 9.09
CA GLN A 105 -29.62 -18.87 8.19
C GLN A 105 -30.95 -19.23 8.88
N LYS A 106 -31.10 -18.83 10.15
CA LYS A 106 -32.33 -19.00 10.93
C LYS A 106 -33.34 -17.93 10.53
N TYR A 107 -33.92 -18.09 9.35
CA TYR A 107 -34.84 -17.11 8.80
C TYR A 107 -36.28 -17.54 8.94
N THR A 108 -37.13 -16.57 9.30
CA THR A 108 -38.58 -16.71 9.22
C THR A 108 -39.06 -16.05 7.93
N VAL A 109 -39.96 -16.72 7.22
CA VAL A 109 -40.58 -16.17 6.01
C VAL A 109 -41.94 -15.59 6.39
N ILE A 110 -42.11 -14.27 6.20
CA ILE A 110 -43.39 -13.59 6.39
C ILE A 110 -43.79 -12.99 5.04
N GLY A 111 -44.87 -13.52 4.45
CA GLY A 111 -45.20 -13.27 3.04
C GLY A 111 -44.09 -13.83 2.13
N ASN A 112 -43.41 -12.94 1.39
CA ASN A 112 -42.29 -13.29 0.50
C ASN A 112 -40.95 -12.66 0.96
N LYS A 113 -40.86 -12.24 2.23
CA LYS A 113 -39.65 -11.63 2.79
C LYS A 113 -39.02 -12.55 3.83
N TYR A 114 -37.71 -12.74 3.73
CA TYR A 114 -36.92 -13.41 4.75
C TYR A 114 -36.54 -12.42 5.84
N ILE A 115 -36.72 -12.84 7.09
CA ILE A 115 -36.43 -12.03 8.28
C ILE A 115 -35.56 -12.85 9.23
N SER A 116 -34.53 -12.24 9.79
CA SER A 116 -33.67 -12.83 10.82
C SER A 116 -33.60 -11.93 12.05
N ASN A 117 -33.19 -12.48 13.17
CA ASN A 117 -32.80 -11.69 14.33
C ASN A 117 -31.32 -11.31 14.25
N VAL A 118 -31.02 -10.12 14.75
CA VAL A 118 -29.67 -9.62 15.05
C VAL A 118 -29.70 -9.14 16.50
N SER A 119 -28.75 -9.60 17.31
CA SER A 119 -28.76 -9.38 18.77
C SER A 119 -27.51 -8.65 19.22
N PHE A 120 -27.62 -7.58 20.00
CA PHE A 120 -26.48 -6.86 20.57
C PHE A 120 -26.72 -6.63 22.06
N GLY A 121 -25.94 -7.30 22.90
CA GLY A 121 -26.23 -7.41 24.33
C GLY A 121 -27.63 -8.00 24.57
N ALA A 122 -28.44 -7.33 25.38
CA ALA A 122 -29.83 -7.74 25.66
C ALA A 122 -30.83 -7.34 24.55
N SER A 123 -30.41 -6.54 23.57
CA SER A 123 -31.30 -6.02 22.52
C SER A 123 -31.34 -6.96 21.33
N THR A 124 -32.52 -7.26 20.80
CA THR A 124 -32.68 -8.05 19.57
C THR A 124 -33.56 -7.30 18.59
N THR A 125 -33.08 -7.14 17.35
CA THR A 125 -33.78 -6.46 16.27
C THR A 125 -34.01 -7.42 15.11
N ARG A 126 -35.19 -7.32 14.49
CA ARG A 126 -35.51 -8.06 13.27
C ARG A 126 -35.00 -7.30 12.05
N VAL A 127 -34.31 -8.01 11.16
CA VAL A 127 -33.73 -7.45 9.94
C VAL A 127 -34.22 -8.23 8.73
N PHE A 128 -34.42 -7.54 7.61
CA PHE A 128 -34.73 -8.19 6.33
C PHE A 128 -33.47 -8.83 5.76
N ILE A 129 -33.63 -9.98 5.11
CA ILE A 129 -32.56 -10.72 4.46
C ILE A 129 -32.90 -10.85 2.98
N ASN A 130 -31.97 -10.46 2.12
CA ASN A 130 -32.03 -10.83 0.72
C ASN A 130 -31.50 -12.26 0.54
N PRO A 131 -32.24 -13.19 -0.10
CA PRO A 131 -31.81 -14.57 -0.31
C PRO A 131 -30.46 -14.73 -1.02
N THR A 132 -30.11 -13.76 -1.86
CA THR A 132 -28.87 -13.77 -2.64
C THR A 132 -27.72 -13.07 -1.92
N SER A 133 -27.98 -12.28 -0.86
CA SER A 133 -26.93 -11.63 -0.07
C SER A 133 -25.98 -12.63 0.56
N ARG A 134 -24.69 -12.31 0.60
CA ARG A 134 -23.66 -13.18 1.17
C ARG A 134 -22.72 -12.39 2.05
N ILE A 135 -22.51 -12.87 3.28
CA ILE A 135 -21.38 -12.49 4.11
C ILE A 135 -20.18 -13.36 3.72
N VAL A 136 -19.04 -12.73 3.51
CA VAL A 136 -17.74 -13.34 3.29
C VAL A 136 -16.81 -12.85 4.39
N VAL A 137 -16.29 -13.74 5.20
CA VAL A 137 -15.29 -13.41 6.22
C VAL A 137 -13.90 -13.73 5.66
N ILE A 138 -12.95 -12.79 5.74
CA ILE A 138 -11.55 -13.06 5.38
C ILE A 138 -10.71 -12.99 6.64
N MET A 139 -9.92 -14.04 6.91
CA MET A 139 -9.17 -14.16 8.15
C MET A 139 -7.88 -14.95 7.96
N PRO A 140 -6.79 -14.60 8.68
CA PRO A 140 -5.57 -15.40 8.67
C PRO A 140 -5.77 -16.73 9.40
N LYS A 141 -5.08 -17.76 8.91
CA LYS A 141 -5.21 -19.17 9.31
C LYS A 141 -4.93 -19.40 10.79
N GLU A 142 -3.90 -18.74 11.32
CA GLU A 142 -3.57 -18.80 12.74
C GLU A 142 -4.79 -18.41 13.58
N ARG A 143 -5.35 -17.22 13.34
CA ARG A 143 -6.53 -16.72 14.06
C ARG A 143 -7.78 -17.57 13.86
N ALA A 144 -7.99 -18.07 12.64
CA ALA A 144 -9.10 -18.96 12.34
C ALA A 144 -9.10 -20.23 13.20
N TYR A 145 -7.91 -20.71 13.56
CA TYR A 145 -7.72 -21.90 14.38
C TYR A 145 -7.61 -21.62 15.88
N THR A 146 -7.11 -20.45 16.28
CA THR A 146 -6.90 -20.12 17.70
C THR A 146 -8.04 -19.33 18.33
N ASP A 147 -8.62 -18.37 17.59
CA ASP A 147 -9.50 -17.36 18.18
C ASP A 147 -10.98 -17.75 18.06
N LEU A 148 -11.34 -18.57 17.06
CA LEU A 148 -12.73 -18.92 16.79
C LEU A 148 -13.12 -20.29 17.34
N SER A 149 -14.32 -20.34 17.93
CA SER A 149 -14.90 -21.61 18.36
C SER A 149 -15.32 -22.48 17.17
N PRO A 150 -15.30 -23.82 17.31
CA PRO A 150 -15.85 -24.73 16.28
C PRO A 150 -17.30 -24.41 15.91
N ALA A 151 -18.09 -23.89 16.86
CA ALA A 151 -19.48 -23.53 16.63
C ALA A 151 -19.65 -22.39 15.62
N ILE A 152 -18.77 -21.39 15.63
CA ILE A 152 -18.73 -20.30 14.65
C ILE A 152 -18.19 -20.80 13.32
N LEU A 153 -17.07 -21.54 13.32
CA LEU A 153 -16.46 -22.10 12.11
C LEU A 153 -17.42 -22.98 11.31
N ASN A 154 -18.33 -23.69 11.98
CA ASN A 154 -19.31 -24.58 11.34
C ASN A 154 -20.45 -23.83 10.63
N ARG A 155 -20.57 -22.51 10.80
CA ARG A 155 -21.62 -21.70 10.15
C ARG A 155 -21.22 -21.20 8.77
N PHE A 156 -19.92 -21.26 8.48
CA PHE A 156 -19.36 -20.88 7.20
C PHE A 156 -18.97 -22.09 6.35
N GLU A 157 -19.17 -21.97 5.05
CA GLU A 157 -18.40 -22.73 4.07
C GLU A 157 -16.96 -22.20 4.09
N LYS A 158 -15.99 -23.07 4.32
CA LYS A 158 -14.58 -22.68 4.52
C LYS A 158 -13.79 -22.93 3.26
N GLN A 159 -13.06 -21.93 2.80
CA GLN A 159 -12.20 -22.01 1.63
C GLN A 159 -10.78 -21.57 2.05
N LEU A 160 -9.81 -22.46 1.90
CA LEU A 160 -8.41 -22.13 2.16
C LEU A 160 -7.81 -21.57 0.88
N VAL A 161 -7.47 -20.28 0.90
CA VAL A 161 -6.93 -19.56 -0.23
C VAL A 161 -5.45 -19.28 -0.01
N THR A 162 -4.66 -19.63 -1.01
CA THR A 162 -3.22 -19.37 -1.10
C THR A 162 -2.96 -18.47 -2.31
N SER A 163 -1.79 -17.84 -2.35
CA SER A 163 -1.41 -16.99 -3.49
C SER A 163 -1.31 -17.71 -4.83
N ASN A 164 -1.15 -19.04 -4.81
CA ASN A 164 -1.15 -19.86 -6.01
C ASN A 164 -2.54 -20.05 -6.62
N ASP A 165 -3.62 -19.90 -5.83
CA ASP A 165 -5.00 -20.07 -6.30
C ASP A 165 -5.43 -18.97 -7.29
N PHE A 166 -4.67 -17.87 -7.37
CA PHE A 166 -4.90 -16.74 -8.29
C PHE A 166 -4.18 -16.90 -9.64
N LEU A 167 -3.21 -17.81 -9.73
CA LEU A 167 -2.34 -17.93 -10.90
C LEU A 167 -2.91 -18.90 -11.95
N SER A 168 -3.05 -18.41 -13.17
CA SER A 168 -3.23 -19.26 -14.36
C SER A 168 -1.92 -19.96 -14.72
N GLU A 169 -1.91 -20.77 -15.78
CA GLU A 169 -0.67 -21.38 -16.29
C GLU A 169 0.40 -20.34 -16.64
N ILE A 170 0.00 -19.21 -17.24
CA ILE A 170 0.89 -18.08 -17.54
C ILE A 170 1.49 -17.51 -16.25
N GLY A 171 0.66 -17.27 -15.23
CA GLY A 171 1.12 -16.77 -13.94
C GLY A 171 2.07 -17.74 -13.23
N LYS A 172 1.84 -19.06 -13.36
CA LYS A 172 2.74 -20.09 -12.82
C LYS A 172 4.09 -20.11 -13.54
N ASN A 173 4.12 -19.88 -14.86
CA ASN A 173 5.37 -19.75 -15.61
C ASN A 173 6.18 -18.55 -15.11
N TYR A 174 5.55 -17.38 -14.97
CA TYR A 174 6.21 -16.21 -14.37
C TYR A 174 6.72 -16.49 -12.96
N GLN A 175 5.92 -17.16 -12.13
CA GLN A 175 6.32 -17.50 -10.77
C GLN A 175 7.59 -18.35 -10.76
N GLN A 176 7.68 -19.37 -11.62
CA GLN A 176 8.87 -20.21 -11.74
C GLN A 176 10.08 -19.42 -12.25
N GLU A 177 9.90 -18.56 -13.24
CA GLU A 177 10.97 -17.72 -13.79
C GLU A 177 11.51 -16.75 -12.74
N ILE A 178 10.64 -16.05 -12.01
CA ILE A 178 11.01 -15.12 -10.94
C ILE A 178 11.73 -15.88 -9.81
N GLN A 179 11.23 -17.06 -9.42
CA GLN A 179 11.89 -17.89 -8.40
C GLN A 179 13.29 -18.35 -8.85
N ASN A 180 13.45 -18.74 -10.11
CA ASN A 180 14.75 -19.12 -10.68
C ASN A 180 15.71 -17.92 -10.71
N TYR A 181 15.21 -16.75 -11.09
CA TYR A 181 15.97 -15.50 -11.10
C TYR A 181 16.48 -15.14 -9.70
N PHE A 182 15.61 -15.10 -8.69
CA PHE A 182 16.02 -14.87 -7.30
C PHE A 182 16.89 -15.99 -6.74
N GLY A 183 16.71 -17.23 -7.20
CA GLY A 183 17.58 -18.36 -6.87
C GLY A 183 19.02 -18.14 -7.36
N ARG A 184 19.21 -17.50 -8.51
CA ARG A 184 20.53 -17.11 -9.03
C ARG A 184 21.11 -15.92 -8.26
N ILE A 185 20.31 -14.87 -8.01
CA ILE A 185 20.75 -13.72 -7.18
C ILE A 185 21.21 -14.19 -5.80
N LYS A 186 20.44 -15.09 -5.16
CA LYS A 186 20.76 -15.65 -3.85
C LYS A 186 22.14 -16.32 -3.82
N LYS A 187 22.53 -17.01 -4.91
CA LYS A 187 23.84 -17.64 -5.03
C LYS A 187 24.97 -16.60 -5.14
N ILE A 188 24.72 -15.48 -5.83
CA ILE A 188 25.68 -14.38 -5.95
C ILE A 188 25.87 -13.69 -4.60
N THR A 189 24.77 -13.30 -3.96
CA THR A 189 24.84 -12.51 -2.72
C THR A 189 25.16 -13.34 -1.49
N SER A 190 24.98 -14.67 -1.54
CA SER A 190 25.09 -15.57 -0.39
C SER A 190 24.19 -15.18 0.79
N THR A 191 23.08 -14.48 0.54
CA THR A 191 22.13 -14.00 1.55
C THR A 191 20.79 -14.75 1.50
N LYS A 192 19.94 -14.58 2.52
CA LYS A 192 18.56 -15.10 2.46
C LYS A 192 17.74 -14.24 1.49
N THR A 193 16.77 -14.84 0.79
CA THR A 193 15.87 -14.10 -0.13
C THR A 193 15.17 -12.93 0.56
N SER A 194 14.86 -13.10 1.84
CA SER A 194 14.19 -12.07 2.61
C SER A 194 15.07 -10.84 2.87
N GLN A 195 16.39 -11.00 2.83
CA GLN A 195 17.34 -9.88 2.91
C GLN A 195 17.52 -9.18 1.56
N LEU A 196 17.04 -9.76 0.45
CA LEU A 196 17.20 -9.17 -0.88
C LEU A 196 16.26 -7.99 -1.11
N LEU A 197 14.99 -8.18 -0.74
CA LEU A 197 13.91 -7.22 -0.96
C LEU A 197 13.28 -6.80 0.38
N ALA A 198 12.83 -5.55 0.46
CA ALA A 198 12.02 -5.10 1.57
C ALA A 198 10.63 -5.76 1.53
N GLY A 199 10.13 -6.19 2.69
CA GLY A 199 8.81 -6.81 2.82
C GLY A 199 8.66 -8.18 2.13
N PHE A 200 9.76 -8.87 1.83
CA PHE A 200 9.72 -10.16 1.15
C PHE A 200 9.02 -11.26 1.97
N HIS A 201 8.11 -11.95 1.30
CA HIS A 201 7.51 -13.22 1.73
C HIS A 201 7.10 -14.03 0.48
N PRO A 202 6.78 -15.33 0.58
CA PRO A 202 6.46 -16.15 -0.58
C PRO A 202 5.31 -15.61 -1.45
N ASP A 203 4.27 -15.02 -0.85
CA ASP A 203 3.13 -14.49 -1.61
C ASP A 203 3.46 -13.19 -2.38
N LEU A 204 4.61 -12.54 -2.09
CA LEU A 204 5.08 -11.39 -2.85
C LEU A 204 5.43 -11.80 -4.29
N ILE A 205 6.07 -12.96 -4.47
CA ILE A 205 6.37 -13.49 -5.81
C ILE A 205 5.08 -13.83 -6.55
N SER A 206 4.15 -14.49 -5.87
CA SER A 206 2.87 -14.85 -6.45
C SER A 206 2.05 -13.62 -6.85
N SER A 207 2.01 -12.57 -6.02
CA SER A 207 1.32 -11.32 -6.37
C SER A 207 1.98 -10.58 -7.53
N LEU A 208 3.31 -10.59 -7.62
CA LEU A 208 4.02 -10.08 -8.80
C LEU A 208 3.64 -10.87 -10.06
N SER A 209 3.63 -12.21 -9.94
CA SER A 209 3.29 -13.11 -11.05
C SER A 209 1.86 -12.91 -11.53
N PHE A 210 0.92 -12.70 -10.60
CA PHE A 210 -0.46 -12.35 -10.90
C PHE A 210 -0.55 -11.01 -11.63
N LYS A 211 0.16 -9.99 -11.16
CA LYS A 211 0.21 -8.67 -11.82
C LYS A 211 0.78 -8.73 -13.24
N LEU A 212 1.82 -9.54 -13.46
CA LEU A 212 2.41 -9.75 -14.79
C LEU A 212 1.46 -10.49 -15.73
N GLN A 213 0.81 -11.54 -15.25
CA GLN A 213 -0.22 -12.26 -15.99
C GLN A 213 -1.35 -11.32 -16.44
N GLU A 214 -1.85 -10.47 -15.53
CA GLU A 214 -2.92 -9.52 -15.85
C GLU A 214 -2.46 -8.49 -16.90
N LYS A 215 -1.20 -8.06 -16.87
CA LYS A 215 -0.64 -7.21 -17.92
C LYS A 215 -0.50 -7.94 -19.25
N GLU A 216 0.02 -9.16 -19.26
CA GLU A 216 0.19 -9.93 -20.49
C GLU A 216 -1.15 -10.22 -21.16
N SER A 217 -2.20 -10.53 -20.39
CA SER A 217 -3.56 -10.69 -20.94
C SER A 217 -4.07 -9.47 -21.72
N LYS A 218 -3.51 -8.28 -21.43
CA LYS A 218 -3.84 -7.00 -22.10
C LYS A 218 -2.87 -6.67 -23.26
N LEU A 219 -1.76 -7.39 -23.43
CA LEU A 219 -0.69 -7.10 -24.38
C LEU A 219 -0.58 -8.17 -25.48
N THR A 220 -0.65 -7.76 -26.75
CA THR A 220 -0.45 -8.64 -27.91
C THR A 220 1.02 -8.65 -28.35
N LYS A 221 1.90 -9.38 -27.64
CA LYS A 221 3.18 -9.98 -28.13
C LYS A 221 4.12 -10.29 -26.96
N HIS A 222 4.76 -11.47 -27.04
CA HIS A 222 5.88 -11.88 -26.21
C HIS A 222 7.02 -10.85 -26.28
N LYS A 223 7.26 -10.17 -25.17
CA LYS A 223 8.51 -9.45 -24.89
C LYS A 223 9.09 -10.00 -23.58
N THR A 224 10.39 -9.83 -23.42
CA THR A 224 11.17 -10.09 -22.20
C THR A 224 10.40 -9.70 -20.93
N ILE A 225 10.52 -10.54 -19.91
CA ILE A 225 9.76 -10.46 -18.66
C ILE A 225 10.02 -9.09 -18.00
N PRO A 226 9.00 -8.26 -17.73
CA PRO A 226 9.20 -6.96 -17.10
C PRO A 226 9.16 -7.05 -15.55
N HIS A 227 9.52 -8.19 -14.95
CA HIS A 227 9.42 -8.36 -13.49
C HIS A 227 10.39 -7.42 -12.76
N GLN A 228 11.51 -7.07 -13.41
CA GLN A 228 12.53 -6.13 -12.96
C GLN A 228 11.95 -4.77 -12.63
N ASP A 229 11.01 -4.27 -13.45
CA ASP A 229 10.36 -2.98 -13.27
C ASP A 229 9.62 -2.85 -11.93
N TYR A 230 9.38 -3.98 -11.25
CA TYR A 230 8.72 -4.04 -9.95
C TYR A 230 9.68 -4.35 -8.82
N TRP A 231 10.43 -5.45 -8.91
CA TRP A 231 11.24 -5.86 -7.77
C TRP A 231 12.42 -4.93 -7.52
N HIS A 232 12.94 -4.26 -8.56
CA HIS A 232 13.95 -3.21 -8.43
C HIS A 232 13.51 -2.11 -7.46
N LYS A 233 12.24 -1.68 -7.55
CA LYS A 233 11.70 -0.62 -6.69
C LYS A 233 11.74 -0.97 -5.21
N ILE A 234 11.78 -2.25 -4.86
CA ILE A 234 11.78 -2.74 -3.48
C ILE A 234 13.07 -3.49 -3.11
N ALA A 235 14.08 -3.46 -3.98
CA ALA A 235 15.36 -4.08 -3.73
C ALA A 235 16.13 -3.30 -2.65
N LYS A 236 16.73 -4.01 -1.70
CA LYS A 236 17.56 -3.34 -0.70
C LYS A 236 18.85 -2.84 -1.33
N LEU A 237 19.33 -1.67 -0.90
CA LEU A 237 20.54 -1.06 -1.43
C LEU A 237 21.75 -1.99 -1.35
N GLY A 238 21.96 -2.68 -0.22
CA GLY A 238 23.05 -3.64 -0.05
C GLY A 238 23.03 -4.78 -1.07
N THR A 239 21.84 -5.23 -1.49
CA THR A 239 21.67 -6.23 -2.55
C THR A 239 22.19 -5.70 -3.87
N MET A 240 21.79 -4.48 -4.24
CA MET A 240 22.18 -3.85 -5.50
C MET A 240 23.70 -3.61 -5.56
N ILE A 241 24.30 -3.17 -4.45
CA ILE A 241 25.75 -3.01 -4.32
C ILE A 241 26.47 -4.34 -4.52
N HIS A 242 26.03 -5.42 -3.88
CA HIS A 242 26.64 -6.75 -4.05
C HIS A 242 26.56 -7.25 -5.48
N LEU A 243 25.40 -7.09 -6.14
CA LEU A 243 25.24 -7.50 -7.53
C LEU A 243 26.17 -6.73 -8.47
N LYS A 244 26.28 -5.40 -8.28
CA LYS A 244 27.17 -4.57 -9.09
C LYS A 244 28.65 -4.91 -8.87
N LYS A 245 29.07 -5.17 -7.62
CA LYS A 245 30.44 -5.65 -7.32
C LYS A 245 30.76 -6.98 -7.98
N HIS A 246 29.82 -7.93 -7.95
CA HIS A 246 29.99 -9.24 -8.61
C HIS A 246 30.21 -9.09 -10.12
N LEU A 247 29.42 -8.24 -10.79
CA LEU A 247 29.59 -7.99 -12.22
C LEU A 247 30.92 -7.32 -12.55
N GLN A 248 31.35 -6.33 -11.75
CA GLN A 248 32.66 -5.68 -11.92
C GLN A 248 33.81 -6.70 -11.83
N GLN A 249 33.81 -7.55 -10.80
CA GLN A 249 34.82 -8.61 -10.62
C GLN A 249 34.82 -9.62 -11.78
N LYS A 250 33.63 -9.96 -12.30
CA LYS A 250 33.52 -10.87 -13.43
C LYS A 250 34.06 -10.27 -14.71
N GLN A 251 33.76 -9.00 -15.01
CA GLN A 251 34.28 -8.31 -16.19
C GLN A 251 35.81 -8.19 -16.19
N GLU A 252 36.43 -8.07 -15.01
CA GLU A 252 37.89 -8.00 -14.87
C GLU A 252 38.59 -9.36 -15.13
N HIS A 253 37.92 -10.47 -14.86
CA HIS A 253 38.55 -11.80 -14.85
C HIS A 253 38.01 -12.78 -15.92
N HIS A 254 36.80 -12.58 -16.44
CA HIS A 254 36.09 -13.51 -17.33
C HIS A 254 35.06 -12.81 -18.26
N HIS A 255 34.52 -13.55 -19.24
CA HIS A 255 33.32 -13.12 -19.96
C HIS A 255 32.07 -13.33 -19.11
N LEU A 256 31.13 -12.37 -19.19
CA LEU A 256 29.82 -12.50 -18.57
C LEU A 256 29.05 -13.65 -19.22
N ASN A 257 28.36 -14.44 -18.40
CA ASN A 257 27.39 -15.40 -18.94
C ASN A 257 26.06 -14.71 -19.29
N GLU A 258 25.17 -15.41 -20.00
CA GLU A 258 23.86 -14.89 -20.43
C GLU A 258 23.04 -14.26 -19.28
N PHE A 259 23.07 -14.86 -18.09
CA PHE A 259 22.37 -14.33 -16.93
C PHE A 259 23.03 -13.04 -16.42
N GLU A 260 24.35 -12.99 -16.38
CA GLU A 260 25.10 -11.81 -15.93
C GLU A 260 24.97 -10.65 -16.93
N GLU A 261 24.92 -10.92 -18.24
CA GLU A 261 24.60 -9.90 -19.25
C GLU A 261 23.19 -9.34 -19.09
N THR A 262 22.22 -10.20 -18.77
CA THR A 262 20.85 -9.79 -18.47
C THR A 262 20.82 -8.94 -17.20
N LEU A 263 21.49 -9.40 -16.15
CA LEU A 263 21.61 -8.68 -14.87
C LEU A 263 22.28 -7.31 -15.04
N GLN A 264 23.32 -7.20 -15.89
CA GLN A 264 23.97 -5.93 -16.18
C GLN A 264 22.98 -4.93 -16.80
N LYS A 265 22.25 -5.34 -17.84
CA LYS A 265 21.21 -4.51 -18.47
C LYS A 265 20.15 -4.09 -17.46
N ASP A 266 19.77 -5.00 -16.57
CA ASP A 266 18.77 -4.75 -15.53
C ASP A 266 19.26 -3.71 -14.51
N LEU A 267 20.53 -3.78 -14.09
CA LEU A 267 21.14 -2.79 -13.19
C LEU A 267 21.34 -1.43 -13.87
N ASP A 268 21.69 -1.39 -15.15
CA ASP A 268 21.83 -0.14 -15.89
C ASP A 268 20.47 0.56 -16.01
N ASN A 269 19.41 -0.22 -16.29
CA ASN A 269 18.03 0.27 -16.27
C ASN A 269 17.59 0.72 -14.87
N TYR A 270 18.03 0.04 -13.81
CA TYR A 270 17.79 0.44 -12.42
C TYR A 270 18.33 1.84 -12.16
N SER A 271 19.60 2.11 -12.49
CA SER A 271 20.26 3.40 -12.26
C SER A 271 19.59 4.55 -13.00
N GLN A 272 18.93 4.28 -14.13
CA GLN A 272 18.23 5.31 -14.92
C GLN A 272 16.79 5.55 -14.45
N ASN A 273 16.08 4.50 -14.01
CA ASN A 273 14.63 4.54 -13.81
C ASN A 273 14.17 4.51 -12.35
N THR A 274 14.99 4.00 -11.43
CA THR A 274 14.64 4.03 -9.99
C THR A 274 14.93 5.39 -9.39
N ALA A 275 14.12 5.81 -8.42
CA ALA A 275 14.37 7.05 -7.71
C ALA A 275 15.57 6.89 -6.78
N SER A 276 16.55 7.79 -6.88
CA SER A 276 17.72 7.79 -5.99
C SER A 276 17.35 8.10 -4.54
N ASP A 277 16.36 8.95 -4.38
CA ASP A 277 15.87 9.50 -3.12
C ASP A 277 14.40 9.91 -3.27
N LEU A 278 13.79 10.33 -2.16
CA LEU A 278 12.39 10.74 -2.16
C LEU A 278 12.15 11.99 -3.03
N LYS A 279 13.12 12.90 -3.15
CA LYS A 279 12.96 14.12 -3.95
C LYS A 279 12.93 13.81 -5.44
N ASP A 280 13.82 12.96 -5.94
CA ASP A 280 13.79 12.47 -7.32
C ASP A 280 12.47 11.72 -7.61
N LEU A 281 11.98 10.93 -6.65
CA LEU A 281 10.67 10.28 -6.77
C LEU A 281 9.54 11.31 -6.92
N LEU A 282 9.50 12.33 -6.06
CA LEU A 282 8.50 13.39 -6.10
C LEU A 282 8.61 14.25 -7.38
N ASP A 283 9.82 14.51 -7.86
CA ASP A 283 10.05 15.22 -9.12
C ASP A 283 9.56 14.40 -10.32
N LYS A 284 9.82 13.09 -10.33
CA LYS A 284 9.33 12.16 -11.38
C LYS A 284 7.80 12.07 -11.40
N ILE A 285 7.16 12.03 -10.23
CA ILE A 285 5.70 12.13 -10.07
C ILE A 285 5.23 13.47 -10.66
N SER A 286 5.80 14.58 -10.21
CA SER A 286 5.37 15.92 -10.63
C SER A 286 5.44 16.20 -12.14
N LYS A 287 6.25 15.45 -12.90
CA LYS A 287 6.44 15.58 -14.35
C LYS A 287 5.48 14.73 -15.19
N LYS A 288 4.73 13.80 -14.59
CA LYS A 288 3.76 12.95 -15.31
C LYS A 288 2.42 13.68 -15.46
N GLU A 289 2.34 14.60 -16.42
CA GLU A 289 1.18 15.48 -16.58
C GLU A 289 -0.12 14.79 -17.09
N ASN A 290 -0.06 13.54 -17.59
CA ASN A 290 -1.17 12.92 -18.33
C ASN A 290 -1.54 11.48 -17.94
N GLU A 291 -0.98 10.90 -16.88
CA GLU A 291 -1.33 9.56 -16.39
C GLU A 291 -1.99 9.65 -15.02
N LYS A 292 -3.06 8.88 -14.79
CA LYS A 292 -3.66 8.73 -13.45
C LYS A 292 -2.58 8.16 -12.53
N GLU A 293 -1.99 9.00 -11.68
CA GLU A 293 -0.85 8.57 -10.86
C GLU A 293 -1.28 7.49 -9.86
N ASN A 294 -0.56 6.37 -9.87
CA ASN A 294 -0.75 5.32 -8.88
C ASN A 294 -0.37 5.87 -7.50
N ASN A 295 -1.14 5.47 -6.48
CA ASN A 295 -0.76 5.76 -5.11
C ASN A 295 0.51 4.97 -4.74
N LEU A 296 1.27 5.46 -3.78
CA LEU A 296 2.56 4.89 -3.43
C LEU A 296 2.57 4.36 -2.01
N ILE A 297 3.23 3.21 -1.83
CA ILE A 297 3.64 2.71 -0.52
C ILE A 297 5.16 2.74 -0.49
N ILE A 298 5.72 3.52 0.42
CA ILE A 298 7.16 3.65 0.61
C ILE A 298 7.54 2.92 1.88
N LEU A 299 8.28 1.83 1.74
CA LEU A 299 8.93 1.13 2.84
C LEU A 299 10.26 1.83 3.13
N THR A 300 10.53 2.17 4.39
CA THR A 300 11.77 2.85 4.76
C THR A 300 12.28 2.45 6.13
N ASN A 301 13.60 2.47 6.34
CA ASN A 301 14.19 2.31 7.67
C ASN A 301 14.41 3.64 8.38
N SER A 302 14.18 4.77 7.71
CA SER A 302 14.25 6.08 8.35
C SER A 302 13.18 6.21 9.43
N PRO A 303 13.51 6.83 10.57
CA PRO A 303 12.52 7.14 11.58
C PRO A 303 11.47 8.15 11.09
N PRO A 304 10.25 8.14 11.68
CA PRO A 304 9.17 9.04 11.26
C PRO A 304 9.53 10.53 11.24
N PHE A 305 10.36 10.98 12.18
CA PHE A 305 10.74 12.39 12.28
C PHE A 305 11.59 12.89 11.10
N ASP A 306 12.22 12.01 10.32
CA ASP A 306 13.03 12.41 9.17
C ASP A 306 12.18 13.05 8.07
N LEU A 307 10.97 12.53 7.86
CA LEU A 307 10.05 13.10 6.87
C LEU A 307 9.67 14.53 7.26
N GLU A 308 9.37 14.75 8.54
CA GLU A 308 9.10 16.09 9.06
C GLU A 308 10.33 16.99 9.00
N ASN A 309 11.52 16.50 9.33
CA ASN A 309 12.74 17.31 9.37
C ASN A 309 13.20 17.75 7.98
N PHE A 310 13.27 16.82 7.03
CA PHE A 310 13.82 17.08 5.70
C PHE A 310 12.80 17.74 4.77
N TYR A 311 11.49 17.46 4.93
CA TYR A 311 10.46 17.91 4.00
C TYR A 311 9.45 18.93 4.59
N LYS A 312 9.66 19.44 5.83
CA LYS A 312 8.81 20.48 6.43
C LYS A 312 8.62 21.72 5.55
N ASN A 313 9.71 22.14 4.90
CA ASN A 313 9.74 23.38 4.14
C ASN A 313 9.05 23.23 2.78
N GLU A 314 8.74 22.00 2.36
CA GLU A 314 7.99 21.68 1.15
C GLU A 314 6.47 21.55 1.39
N THR A 315 6.00 21.91 2.60
CA THR A 315 4.58 21.91 3.00
C THR A 315 3.66 22.73 2.09
N LYS A 316 4.19 23.57 1.18
CA LYS A 316 3.35 24.18 0.14
C LYS A 316 2.76 23.13 -0.80
N ASN A 317 3.53 22.11 -1.15
CA ASN A 317 3.16 21.07 -2.12
C ASN A 317 2.60 19.82 -1.46
N TYR A 318 2.92 19.56 -0.20
CA TYR A 318 2.58 18.31 0.48
C TYR A 318 1.94 18.54 1.85
N THR A 319 1.13 17.57 2.27
CA THR A 319 0.59 17.52 3.63
C THR A 319 1.04 16.24 4.30
N ILE A 320 1.52 16.33 5.55
CA ILE A 320 1.98 15.17 6.34
C ILE A 320 0.90 14.85 7.40
N ILE A 321 0.49 13.59 7.44
CA ILE A 321 -0.50 13.04 8.37
C ILE A 321 0.14 11.87 9.10
N ASN A 322 0.31 12.00 10.42
CA ASN A 322 0.77 10.90 11.25
C ASN A 322 -0.42 10.13 11.83
N ILE A 323 -0.50 8.83 11.58
CA ILE A 323 -1.63 7.98 12.02
C ILE A 323 -1.70 7.91 13.56
N THR A 324 -0.57 8.01 14.26
CA THR A 324 -0.54 7.95 15.72
C THR A 324 -1.25 9.12 16.41
N ASN A 325 -1.53 10.20 15.66
CA ASN A 325 -2.26 11.36 16.17
C ASN A 325 -3.79 11.15 16.26
N PHE A 326 -4.30 10.01 15.78
CA PHE A 326 -5.74 9.74 15.74
C PHE A 326 -6.11 8.64 16.74
N GLY A 327 -7.11 8.94 17.57
CA GLY A 327 -7.70 7.97 18.50
C GLY A 327 -8.91 7.22 17.96
N LYS A 328 -9.53 7.70 16.87
CA LYS A 328 -10.79 7.19 16.30
C LYS A 328 -10.79 7.17 14.77
N THR A 329 -11.60 6.27 14.20
CA THR A 329 -11.79 6.15 12.75
C THR A 329 -12.34 7.43 12.11
N ASP A 330 -13.36 8.04 12.73
CA ASP A 330 -14.02 9.23 12.17
C ASP A 330 -13.08 10.43 12.09
N ASP A 331 -12.23 10.63 13.09
CA ASP A 331 -11.27 11.74 13.12
C ASP A 331 -10.25 11.62 11.99
N PHE A 332 -9.74 10.40 11.76
CA PHE A 332 -8.85 10.11 10.65
C PHE A 332 -9.55 10.31 9.30
N ASN A 333 -10.75 9.76 9.12
CA ASN A 333 -11.52 9.91 7.87
C ASN A 333 -11.84 11.36 7.56
N ASN A 334 -12.20 12.16 8.55
CA ASN A 334 -12.46 13.59 8.39
C ASN A 334 -11.21 14.34 7.96
N SER A 335 -10.06 14.03 8.55
CA SER A 335 -8.77 14.59 8.14
C SER A 335 -8.39 14.20 6.70
N ILE A 336 -8.50 12.93 6.33
CA ILE A 336 -8.22 12.49 4.95
C ILE A 336 -9.17 13.18 3.96
N ASN A 337 -10.46 13.27 4.30
CA ASN A 337 -11.46 13.95 3.48
C ASN A 337 -11.17 15.44 3.29
N SER A 338 -10.71 16.15 4.32
CA SER A 338 -10.39 17.57 4.18
C SER A 338 -9.20 17.76 3.26
N HIS A 339 -8.14 16.98 3.41
CA HIS A 339 -6.93 17.10 2.60
C HIS A 339 -7.15 16.66 1.14
N LEU A 340 -7.96 15.63 0.88
CA LEU A 340 -8.30 15.23 -0.49
C LEU A 340 -9.14 16.26 -1.24
N LYS A 341 -9.81 17.19 -0.53
CA LYS A 341 -10.53 18.32 -1.13
C LYS A 341 -9.61 19.51 -1.45
N GLU A 342 -8.41 19.57 -0.87
CA GLU A 342 -7.48 20.68 -1.07
C GLU A 342 -6.71 20.57 -2.39
N GLU A 343 -7.31 20.97 -3.52
CA GLU A 343 -6.71 20.83 -4.87
C GLU A 343 -5.31 21.47 -5.05
N ASN A 344 -4.90 22.34 -4.14
CA ASN A 344 -3.61 23.05 -4.19
C ASN A 344 -2.41 22.15 -3.84
N LYS A 345 -2.63 21.01 -3.16
CA LYS A 345 -1.57 20.08 -2.79
C LYS A 345 -1.33 19.07 -3.90
N LYS A 346 -0.06 18.71 -4.13
CA LYS A 346 0.37 17.68 -5.09
C LYS A 346 0.39 16.28 -4.49
N ALA A 347 0.71 16.14 -3.21
CA ALA A 347 0.68 14.84 -2.56
C ALA A 347 0.31 14.91 -1.07
N ILE A 348 -0.21 13.79 -0.57
CA ILE A 348 -0.54 13.58 0.84
C ILE A 348 0.36 12.46 1.36
N PHE A 349 1.18 12.79 2.35
CA PHE A 349 2.08 11.85 3.02
C PHE A 349 1.38 11.34 4.28
N ILE A 350 1.18 10.03 4.35
CA ILE A 350 0.58 9.36 5.49
C ILE A 350 1.65 8.50 6.12
N GLN A 351 1.95 8.71 7.40
CA GLN A 351 2.99 7.98 8.11
C GLN A 351 2.38 6.87 8.97
N PHE A 352 2.83 5.64 8.70
CA PHE A 352 2.53 4.44 9.46
C PHE A 352 3.80 3.92 10.12
N GLU A 353 3.82 3.95 11.44
CA GLU A 353 4.91 3.40 12.24
C GLU A 353 4.59 1.96 12.63
N ILE A 354 5.56 1.06 12.44
CA ILE A 354 5.43 -0.31 12.92
C ILE A 354 5.60 -0.30 14.44
N SER A 355 4.49 -0.48 15.14
CA SER A 355 4.51 -0.73 16.58
C SER A 355 4.92 -2.17 16.89
N SER A 356 5.31 -2.45 18.13
CA SER A 356 5.60 -3.81 18.61
C SER A 356 4.38 -4.73 18.74
N ASP A 357 3.19 -4.24 18.36
CA ASP A 357 1.94 -4.99 18.44
C ASP A 357 1.95 -6.17 17.44
N LYS A 358 1.33 -7.28 17.83
CA LYS A 358 1.13 -8.46 16.96
C LYS A 358 0.18 -8.18 15.80
N ASN A 359 -0.52 -7.05 15.80
CA ASN A 359 -1.60 -6.74 14.87
C ASN A 359 -1.23 -5.74 13.75
N ILE A 360 0.06 -5.43 13.54
CA ILE A 360 0.54 -4.44 12.55
C ILE A 360 -0.16 -4.56 11.19
N MET A 361 -0.29 -5.78 10.66
CA MET A 361 -0.92 -6.00 9.35
C MET A 361 -2.42 -5.67 9.34
N LYS A 362 -3.12 -5.89 10.45
CA LYS A 362 -4.54 -5.50 10.58
C LYS A 362 -4.68 -3.99 10.54
N SER A 363 -3.84 -3.29 11.31
CA SER A 363 -3.78 -1.84 11.37
C SER A 363 -3.52 -1.23 10.01
N PHE A 364 -2.49 -1.74 9.33
CA PHE A 364 -2.10 -1.28 8.00
C PHE A 364 -3.22 -1.47 6.97
N GLN A 365 -3.81 -2.67 6.90
CA GLN A 365 -4.90 -2.95 5.95
C GLN A 365 -6.17 -2.15 6.26
N HIS A 366 -6.46 -1.90 7.54
CA HIS A 366 -7.58 -1.04 7.95
C HIS A 366 -7.36 0.40 7.45
N ILE A 367 -6.21 1.01 7.74
CA ILE A 367 -5.89 2.37 7.29
C ILE A 367 -5.95 2.47 5.77
N LYS A 368 -5.32 1.51 5.08
CA LYS A 368 -5.33 1.45 3.62
C LYS A 368 -6.76 1.34 3.06
N SER A 369 -7.61 0.53 3.67
CA SER A 369 -9.01 0.44 3.27
C SER A 369 -9.80 1.72 3.53
N LEU A 370 -9.55 2.42 4.64
CA LEU A 370 -10.21 3.70 4.92
C LEU A 370 -9.89 4.71 3.81
N ILE A 371 -8.61 4.80 3.44
CA ILE A 371 -8.15 5.65 2.34
C ILE A 371 -8.83 5.25 1.02
N GLU A 372 -8.85 3.97 0.66
CA GLU A 372 -9.44 3.48 -0.60
C GLU A 372 -10.97 3.62 -0.66
N SER A 373 -11.64 3.56 0.49
CA SER A 373 -13.10 3.69 0.59
C SER A 373 -13.59 5.14 0.48
N ASN A 374 -12.67 6.10 0.57
CA ASN A 374 -12.99 7.51 0.49
C ASN A 374 -13.58 7.88 -0.89
N GLU A 375 -14.68 8.63 -0.91
CA GLU A 375 -15.35 9.00 -2.16
C GLU A 375 -14.48 9.84 -3.11
N ASN A 376 -13.50 10.56 -2.56
CA ASN A 376 -12.58 11.40 -3.33
C ASN A 376 -11.30 10.65 -3.76
N PHE A 377 -11.09 9.43 -3.28
CA PHE A 377 -9.89 8.65 -3.60
C PHE A 377 -9.75 8.37 -5.10
N GLU A 378 -10.83 7.97 -5.77
CA GLU A 378 -10.80 7.70 -7.22
C GLU A 378 -11.02 8.95 -8.08
N LYS A 379 -11.57 10.03 -7.48
CA LYS A 379 -11.87 11.31 -8.14
C LYS A 379 -10.67 12.25 -8.20
N LYS A 380 -9.63 12.00 -7.42
CA LYS A 380 -8.40 12.81 -7.43
C LYS A 380 -7.71 12.70 -8.80
N GLU A 381 -7.46 13.85 -9.42
CA GLU A 381 -6.79 13.90 -10.73
C GLU A 381 -5.29 14.12 -10.62
N ARG A 382 -4.84 14.97 -9.68
CA ARG A 382 -3.43 15.43 -9.58
C ARG A 382 -2.77 15.16 -8.23
N GLN A 383 -3.50 14.57 -7.29
CA GLN A 383 -2.99 14.29 -5.97
C GLN A 383 -2.53 12.84 -5.84
N THR A 384 -1.25 12.66 -5.52
CA THR A 384 -0.71 11.35 -5.19
C THR A 384 -0.76 11.12 -3.68
N ILE A 385 -1.26 9.96 -3.26
CA ILE A 385 -1.23 9.56 -1.84
C ILE A 385 -0.01 8.68 -1.66
N ILE A 386 0.84 9.03 -0.70
CA ILE A 386 2.05 8.29 -0.36
C ILE A 386 1.94 7.82 1.09
N LEU A 387 1.88 6.49 1.26
CA LEU A 387 1.86 5.84 2.56
C LEU A 387 3.27 5.40 2.92
N PHE A 388 3.89 6.10 3.86
CA PHE A 388 5.20 5.75 4.42
C PHE A 388 5.03 4.70 5.50
N VAL A 389 5.73 3.57 5.36
CA VAL A 389 5.80 2.50 6.34
C VAL A 389 7.21 2.48 6.91
N HIS A 390 7.34 2.95 8.15
CA HIS A 390 8.60 3.01 8.87
C HIS A 390 8.90 1.64 9.49
N LEU A 391 9.91 0.96 8.93
CA LEU A 391 10.39 -0.35 9.34
C LEU A 391 11.38 -0.22 10.50
N SER A 392 11.27 -1.09 11.50
CA SER A 392 12.30 -1.21 12.55
C SER A 392 13.49 -2.01 12.04
N SER A 393 14.71 -1.57 12.37
CA SER A 393 15.97 -2.24 12.00
C SER A 393 16.20 -3.60 12.67
N SER A 394 15.35 -3.99 13.63
CA SER A 394 15.36 -5.33 14.22
C SER A 394 14.99 -6.37 13.16
N GLU A 395 15.83 -7.41 13.04
CA GLU A 395 15.93 -8.34 11.89
C GLU A 395 14.69 -9.19 11.54
N ASN A 396 13.49 -8.89 12.05
CA ASN A 396 12.29 -9.63 11.71
C ASN A 396 11.39 -8.84 10.75
N GLN A 397 11.40 -9.28 9.50
CA GLN A 397 10.46 -8.94 8.43
C GLN A 397 9.01 -9.32 8.79
N THR A 398 8.42 -8.61 9.75
CA THR A 398 7.02 -8.82 10.13
C THR A 398 6.08 -8.12 9.16
N PHE A 399 6.52 -7.04 8.53
CA PHE A 399 5.73 -6.32 7.56
C PHE A 399 5.74 -7.03 6.20
N ARG A 400 4.55 -7.44 5.76
CA ARG A 400 4.34 -8.19 4.51
C ARG A 400 3.46 -7.37 3.58
N ILE A 401 3.90 -7.20 2.35
CA ILE A 401 3.15 -6.49 1.32
C ILE A 401 3.03 -7.33 0.07
N CYS A 402 1.96 -7.18 -0.70
CA CYS A 402 1.80 -7.82 -1.99
C CYS A 402 1.73 -6.76 -3.09
N PHE A 403 2.09 -7.13 -4.32
CA PHE A 403 1.86 -6.24 -5.46
C PHE A 403 0.37 -6.16 -5.80
N GLU A 404 -0.09 -4.96 -6.10
CA GLU A 404 -1.50 -4.65 -6.34
C GLU A 404 -1.68 -3.69 -7.51
N GLU A 405 -2.91 -3.51 -7.99
CA GLU A 405 -3.21 -2.57 -9.09
C GLU A 405 -3.13 -1.10 -8.66
N LYS A 406 -3.74 -0.74 -7.52
CA LYS A 406 -3.94 0.66 -7.09
C LYS A 406 -2.72 1.33 -6.44
N TRP A 407 -1.74 0.53 -6.03
CA TRP A 407 -0.58 0.97 -5.28
C TRP A 407 0.71 0.47 -5.95
N GLU A 408 1.65 1.38 -6.15
CA GLU A 408 3.04 1.03 -6.42
C GLU A 408 3.85 1.02 -5.13
N ILE A 409 4.84 0.13 -5.07
CA ILE A 409 5.62 -0.09 -3.87
C ILE A 409 7.07 0.30 -4.18
N TYR A 410 7.63 1.10 -3.30
CA TYR A 410 9.04 1.51 -3.32
C TYR A 410 9.67 1.22 -1.97
N TYR A 411 10.98 0.98 -1.99
CA TYR A 411 11.82 0.92 -0.81
C TYR A 411 12.84 2.03 -0.90
N LEU A 412 12.82 2.94 0.07
CA LEU A 412 13.82 3.98 0.25
C LEU A 412 14.49 3.72 1.58
N ASP A 413 15.74 3.27 1.56
CA ASP A 413 16.46 2.88 2.77
C ASP A 413 16.55 4.03 3.77
N ASP A 414 16.85 5.22 3.25
CA ASP A 414 16.92 6.48 4.00
C ASP A 414 16.15 7.57 3.23
N LEU A 415 15.41 8.41 3.97
CA LEU A 415 14.65 9.55 3.45
C LEU A 415 15.50 10.83 3.39
N ASN A 416 16.70 10.83 3.99
CA ASN A 416 17.63 11.93 3.91
C ASN A 416 18.00 12.21 2.43
N PRO A 417 17.76 13.44 1.93
CA PRO A 417 18.10 13.79 0.55
C PRO A 417 19.60 13.74 0.23
N ASP A 418 20.47 13.79 1.25
CA ASP A 418 21.92 13.66 1.08
C ASP A 418 22.39 12.18 1.09
N PHE A 419 21.43 11.24 1.10
CA PHE A 419 21.75 9.83 1.09
C PHE A 419 22.44 9.40 -0.21
N LYS A 420 23.45 8.56 -0.05
CA LYS A 420 24.39 8.20 -1.10
C LYS A 420 23.78 7.25 -2.12
N THR A 421 24.08 7.46 -3.40
CA THR A 421 23.69 6.54 -4.47
C THR A 421 24.53 5.25 -4.42
N ILE A 422 24.09 4.19 -5.12
CA ILE A 422 24.86 2.95 -5.29
C ILE A 422 26.29 3.26 -5.75
N ASP A 423 26.45 4.18 -6.69
CA ASP A 423 27.75 4.55 -7.26
C ASP A 423 28.67 5.17 -6.20
N THR A 424 28.11 6.02 -5.34
CA THR A 424 28.85 6.63 -4.23
C THR A 424 29.30 5.57 -3.19
N PHE A 425 28.55 4.48 -3.01
CA PHE A 425 28.94 3.37 -2.12
C PHE A 425 29.96 2.41 -2.73
N LEU A 426 30.20 2.48 -4.04
CA LEU A 426 31.21 1.68 -4.73
C LEU A 426 32.57 2.36 -4.82
N LEU A 427 32.64 3.66 -4.51
CA LEU A 427 33.91 4.40 -4.49
C LEU A 427 34.83 3.91 -3.35
N PRO A 428 36.15 3.85 -3.58
CA PRO A 428 37.14 3.70 -2.52
C PRO A 428 36.98 4.78 -1.43
N PHE A 429 37.28 4.42 -0.19
CA PHE A 429 37.09 5.31 0.97
C PHE A 429 37.75 6.68 0.81
N ASP A 430 38.94 6.71 0.17
CA ASP A 430 39.70 7.94 -0.07
C ASP A 430 38.98 8.88 -1.05
N GLN A 431 38.34 8.34 -2.08
CA GLN A 431 37.59 9.13 -3.07
C GLN A 431 36.28 9.67 -2.50
N ILE A 432 35.66 8.93 -1.58
CA ILE A 432 34.46 9.38 -0.85
C ILE A 432 34.76 10.64 -0.01
N TYR A 433 35.95 10.70 0.60
CA TYR A 433 36.35 11.84 1.40
C TYR A 433 36.57 13.09 0.54
N GLU A 434 37.20 12.92 -0.62
CA GLU A 434 37.40 14.02 -1.59
C GLU A 434 36.07 14.55 -2.16
N GLU A 435 35.09 13.68 -2.43
CA GLU A 435 33.75 14.11 -2.87
C GLU A 435 33.02 14.88 -1.79
N LYS A 436 33.10 14.45 -0.52
CA LYS A 436 32.54 15.19 0.62
C LYS A 436 33.14 16.58 0.75
N GLU A 437 34.46 16.71 0.67
CA GLU A 437 35.11 18.03 0.70
C GLU A 437 34.65 18.94 -0.46
N LYS A 438 34.45 18.37 -1.66
CA LYS A 438 33.96 19.12 -2.81
C LYS A 438 32.52 19.59 -2.61
N GLN A 439 31.64 18.74 -2.08
CA GLN A 439 30.25 19.11 -1.76
C GLN A 439 30.18 20.19 -0.67
N GLU A 440 30.91 20.03 0.44
CA GLU A 440 30.95 21.02 1.51
C GLU A 440 31.50 22.38 1.03
N LYS A 441 32.51 22.38 0.14
CA LYS A 441 33.01 23.61 -0.49
C LYS A 441 31.94 24.27 -1.37
N GLN A 442 31.21 23.49 -2.17
CA GLN A 442 30.12 24.00 -3.01
C GLN A 442 28.93 24.55 -2.19
N GLU A 443 28.59 23.92 -1.07
CA GLU A 443 27.53 24.40 -0.18
C GLU A 443 27.92 25.71 0.52
N LYS A 444 29.17 25.81 1.00
CA LYS A 444 29.71 27.06 1.55
C LYS A 444 29.68 28.19 0.52
N GLU A 445 30.07 27.91 -0.72
CA GLU A 445 29.97 28.89 -1.82
C GLU A 445 28.53 29.30 -2.14
N LYS A 446 27.57 28.37 -2.09
CA LYS A 446 26.14 28.67 -2.28
C LYS A 446 25.59 29.52 -1.14
N GLN A 447 25.92 29.20 0.12
CA GLN A 447 25.53 30.00 1.29
C GLN A 447 26.11 31.41 1.22
N GLU A 448 27.39 31.56 0.86
CA GLU A 448 28.02 32.88 0.68
C GLU A 448 27.36 33.70 -0.43
N LYS A 449 26.97 33.07 -1.55
CA LYS A 449 26.23 33.74 -2.63
C LYS A 449 24.85 34.21 -2.16
N GLN A 450 24.13 33.36 -1.41
CA GLN A 450 22.83 33.70 -0.83
C GLN A 450 22.92 34.84 0.20
N GLU A 451 23.95 34.85 1.04
CA GLU A 451 24.20 35.95 1.98
C GLU A 451 24.54 37.27 1.26
N LYS A 452 25.35 37.21 0.19
CA LYS A 452 25.68 38.37 -0.64
C LYS A 452 24.42 38.94 -1.33
N GLU A 453 23.54 38.09 -1.86
CA GLU A 453 22.24 38.52 -2.41
C GLU A 453 21.31 39.10 -1.34
N ASN A 454 21.24 38.48 -0.17
CA ASN A 454 20.43 38.98 0.95
C ASN A 454 20.93 40.34 1.47
N LYS A 455 22.25 40.56 1.51
CA LYS A 455 22.85 41.87 1.81
C LYS A 455 22.50 42.91 0.74
N LYS A 456 22.63 42.56 -0.55
CA LYS A 456 22.26 43.43 -1.68
C LYS A 456 20.77 43.81 -1.66
N ASN A 457 19.90 42.87 -1.31
CA ASN A 457 18.46 43.10 -1.19
C ASN A 457 18.10 43.97 0.03
N LYS A 458 18.84 43.86 1.14
CA LYS A 458 18.71 44.75 2.30
C LYS A 458 19.17 46.17 1.99
N GLU A 459 20.27 46.34 1.26
CA GLU A 459 20.74 47.66 0.79
C GLU A 459 19.76 48.31 -0.19
N ASN A 460 19.23 47.54 -1.14
CA ASN A 460 18.19 48.04 -2.07
C ASN A 460 16.89 48.45 -1.35
N LYS A 461 16.49 47.74 -0.28
CA LYS A 461 15.36 48.15 0.57
C LYS A 461 15.66 49.43 1.36
N LYS A 462 16.88 49.59 1.89
CA LYS A 462 17.30 50.84 2.57
C LYS A 462 17.29 52.04 1.61
N ASN A 463 17.81 51.87 0.40
CA ASN A 463 17.81 52.93 -0.62
C ASN A 463 16.40 53.29 -1.08
N LYS A 464 15.51 52.31 -1.27
CA LYS A 464 14.08 52.59 -1.53
C LYS A 464 13.43 53.37 -0.39
N ASN A 465 13.66 52.98 0.87
CA ASN A 465 13.08 53.68 2.01
C ASN A 465 13.61 55.13 2.17
N GLN A 466 14.88 55.39 1.84
CA GLN A 466 15.42 56.77 1.78
C GLN A 466 14.76 57.60 0.67
N ILE A 467 14.52 57.02 -0.50
CA ILE A 467 13.81 57.69 -1.62
C ILE A 467 12.35 58.00 -1.22
N TYR A 468 11.68 57.10 -0.50
CA TYR A 468 10.34 57.37 0.05
C TYR A 468 10.34 58.46 1.13
N PHE A 469 11.38 58.52 1.98
CA PHE A 469 11.52 59.56 3.01
C PHE A 469 11.74 60.95 2.40
N ILE A 470 12.54 61.06 1.33
CA ILE A 470 12.77 62.32 0.60
C ILE A 470 11.50 62.78 -0.13
N LYS A 471 10.66 61.85 -0.63
CA LYS A 471 9.34 62.20 -1.19
C LYS A 471 8.32 62.62 -0.14
N PHE A 472 8.42 62.16 1.11
CA PHE A 472 7.50 62.53 2.19
C PHE A 472 7.74 63.96 2.72
N ILE A 473 8.98 64.45 2.68
CA ILE A 473 9.34 65.82 3.13
C ILE A 473 8.88 66.89 2.12
N ASN A 474 8.64 66.52 0.85
CA ASN A 474 8.23 67.44 -0.22
C ASN A 474 6.71 67.47 -0.49
N TYR A 475 5.88 67.05 0.46
CA TYR A 475 4.42 67.25 0.34
C TYR A 475 4.06 68.68 0.77
N PRO A 476 3.50 69.53 -0.12
CA PRO A 476 3.03 70.84 0.27
C PRO A 476 1.76 70.67 1.10
N TYR A 477 1.74 71.20 2.32
CA TYR A 477 0.51 71.47 3.05
C TYR A 477 -0.36 72.39 2.18
N LYS A 478 -1.47 71.85 1.67
CA LYS A 478 -2.64 72.66 1.27
C LYS A 478 -3.60 72.66 2.45
N ASN A 479 -4.01 73.87 2.84
CA ASN A 479 -5.00 74.20 3.85
C ASN A 479 -6.29 73.39 3.76
#